data_AF-A0A8S2J6S6-F1
#
_entry.id   AF-A0A8S2J6S6-F1
#
_cell.length_a   1.000
_cell.length_b   1.000
_cell.length_c   1.000
_cell.angle_alpha   90.00
_cell.angle_beta   90.00
_cell.angle_gamma   90.00
#
_symmetry.space_group_name_H-M   'P 1'
#
loop_
_entity.id
_entity.type
_entity.pdbx_description
1 polymer ?
#
loop_
_entity_poly.entity_id
_entity_poly.type
_entity_poly.pdbx_seq_one_letter_code
_entity_poly.pdbx_strand_id
1 'polypeptide(L)'
;MAECKQIELPTPLTLSLLRNDRSTLTANEWTLLSNILHAFDEQDPSAQIQSSLDELSLLPPKLRLKSSDTYNMVGQFFTGIQSLIEHSPDLHALPIDARRALTKHNLSSTGAYNGIFLCRELDLYNNSVFLNAASTYYGAEFLMDCSSNSARCDPNGSLIKIMLFVIIFSSNCSIVTFNEKEHTIIISASMDLVRIQNVYVTILWKYLVYLYGFKEAALRFSSLVKNILDVTHMLELMPKNEIHNTMVKTIAIETERVLLAKDETLLSFNF
;
A
#
# COMPACT_ATOMS: atom_id res chain seq x y z
N MET A 1 39.75 -0.31 -46.63
CA MET A 1 38.28 -0.19 -46.60
C MET A 1 37.81 -0.89 -45.33
N ALA A 2 37.45 -0.12 -44.30
CA ALA A 2 36.97 -0.66 -43.03
C ALA A 2 35.44 -0.67 -43.07
N GLU A 3 34.84 -1.84 -42.87
CA GLU A 3 33.39 -2.01 -42.79
C GLU A 3 32.86 -1.36 -41.50
N CYS A 4 32.04 -0.33 -41.68
CA CYS A 4 31.28 0.30 -40.61
C CYS A 4 30.14 -0.63 -40.21
N LYS A 5 30.33 -1.44 -39.18
CA LYS A 5 29.24 -2.22 -38.57
C LYS A 5 28.22 -1.26 -37.98
N GLN A 6 27.00 -1.27 -38.52
CA GLN A 6 25.85 -0.59 -37.94
C GLN A 6 25.59 -1.21 -36.56
N ILE A 7 25.67 -0.37 -35.53
CA ILE A 7 25.25 -0.72 -34.18
C ILE A 7 23.72 -0.66 -34.20
N GLU A 8 23.07 -1.82 -34.22
CA GLU A 8 21.63 -1.91 -33.97
C GLU A 8 21.38 -1.44 -32.53
N LEU A 9 20.72 -0.28 -32.41
CA LEU A 9 20.21 0.19 -31.13
C LEU A 9 19.24 -0.86 -30.57
N PRO A 10 19.33 -1.20 -29.27
CA PRO A 10 18.42 -2.16 -28.67
C PRO A 10 16.99 -1.66 -28.82
N THR A 11 16.17 -2.46 -29.50
CA THR A 11 14.73 -2.24 -29.60
C THR A 11 14.17 -2.03 -28.19
N PRO A 12 13.39 -0.97 -27.92
CA PRO A 12 12.76 -0.78 -26.61
C PRO A 12 12.00 -2.04 -26.20
N LEU A 13 12.20 -2.51 -24.96
CA LEU A 13 11.62 -3.75 -24.41
C LEU A 13 10.08 -3.83 -24.63
N THR A 14 9.43 -2.67 -24.64
CA THR A 14 7.99 -2.48 -24.93
C THR A 14 7.58 -2.88 -26.35
N LEU A 15 8.42 -2.67 -27.37
CA LEU A 15 8.12 -3.02 -28.76
C LEU A 15 8.32 -4.52 -29.05
N SER A 16 9.23 -5.20 -28.33
CA SER A 16 9.44 -6.64 -28.50
C SER A 16 8.33 -7.48 -27.85
N LEU A 17 7.71 -6.98 -26.77
CA LEU A 17 6.57 -7.63 -26.12
C LEU A 17 5.34 -7.68 -27.03
N LEU A 18 5.03 -6.59 -27.74
CA LEU A 18 3.81 -6.46 -28.56
C LEU A 18 3.78 -7.32 -29.83
N ARG A 19 4.94 -7.70 -30.40
CA ARG A 19 4.99 -8.40 -31.70
C ARG A 19 4.85 -9.92 -31.62
N ASN A 20 5.10 -10.51 -30.45
CA ASN A 20 4.99 -11.96 -30.22
C ASN A 20 4.05 -12.28 -29.04
N ASP A 21 3.18 -11.33 -28.70
CA ASP A 21 2.38 -11.41 -27.49
C ASP A 21 1.29 -12.48 -27.62
N ARG A 22 1.34 -13.50 -26.76
CA ARG A 22 0.21 -14.42 -26.52
C ARG A 22 -0.73 -13.88 -25.43
N SER A 23 -0.49 -12.66 -24.94
CA SER A 23 -1.33 -12.01 -23.94
C SER A 23 -2.73 -11.74 -24.48
N THR A 24 -3.69 -11.84 -23.57
CA THR A 24 -5.07 -11.39 -23.77
C THR A 24 -5.26 -9.92 -23.36
N LEU A 25 -4.18 -9.24 -22.95
CA LEU A 25 -4.16 -7.81 -22.69
C LEU A 25 -4.14 -7.03 -24.00
N THR A 26 -5.05 -6.07 -24.13
CA THR A 26 -5.06 -5.08 -25.19
C THR A 26 -3.94 -4.04 -24.98
N ALA A 27 -3.63 -3.25 -26.01
CA ALA A 27 -2.63 -2.18 -25.90
C ALA A 27 -2.96 -1.16 -24.79
N ASN A 28 -4.24 -0.84 -24.60
CA ASN A 28 -4.69 0.07 -23.54
C ASN A 28 -4.51 -0.56 -22.15
N GLU A 29 -4.80 -1.86 -22.00
CA GLU A 29 -4.59 -2.57 -20.74
C GLU A 29 -3.10 -2.70 -20.39
N TRP A 30 -2.23 -2.92 -21.39
CA TRP A 30 -0.78 -2.87 -21.20
C TRP A 30 -0.29 -1.49 -20.75
N THR A 31 -0.84 -0.43 -21.36
CA THR A 31 -0.52 0.95 -20.99
C THR A 31 -0.96 1.24 -19.56
N LEU A 32 -2.18 0.85 -19.18
CA LEU A 32 -2.68 1.02 -17.83
C LEU A 32 -1.87 0.22 -16.81
N LEU A 33 -1.51 -1.02 -17.12
CA LEU A 33 -0.60 -1.82 -16.28
C LEU A 33 0.74 -1.11 -16.08
N SER A 34 1.36 -0.61 -17.15
CA SER A 34 2.63 0.14 -17.06
C SER A 34 2.48 1.37 -16.17
N ASN A 35 1.39 2.12 -16.32
CA ASN A 35 1.12 3.32 -15.52
C ASN A 35 0.94 2.99 -14.03
N ILE A 36 0.24 1.89 -13.69
CA ILE A 36 0.09 1.42 -12.31
C ILE A 36 1.45 1.14 -11.68
N LEU A 37 2.31 0.41 -12.40
CA LEU A 37 3.64 0.04 -11.89
C LEU A 37 4.53 1.28 -11.71
N HIS A 38 4.57 2.15 -12.72
CA HIS A 38 5.35 3.39 -12.64
C HIS A 38 4.85 4.34 -11.56
N ALA A 39 3.54 4.51 -11.39
CA ALA A 39 2.99 5.37 -10.35
C ALA A 39 3.41 4.90 -8.95
N PHE A 40 3.47 3.58 -8.72
CA PHE A 40 3.96 3.03 -7.46
C PHE A 40 5.47 3.24 -7.31
N ASP A 41 6.24 2.95 -8.36
CA ASP A 41 7.70 3.02 -8.33
C ASP A 41 8.22 4.45 -8.22
N GLU A 42 7.49 5.44 -8.75
CA GLU A 42 7.84 6.86 -8.64
C GLU A 42 7.81 7.36 -7.19
N GLN A 43 6.98 6.76 -6.32
CA GLN A 43 6.98 7.10 -4.90
C GLN A 43 8.21 6.56 -4.16
N ASP A 44 8.86 5.53 -4.72
CA ASP A 44 10.00 4.80 -4.15
C ASP A 44 9.95 4.61 -2.62
N PRO A 45 8.87 4.02 -2.08
CA PRO A 45 8.73 3.84 -0.64
C PRO A 45 9.86 2.96 -0.07
N SER A 46 10.37 2.01 -0.86
CA SER A 46 11.45 1.12 -0.46
C SER A 46 12.75 1.88 -0.20
N ALA A 47 13.18 2.78 -1.08
CA ALA A 47 14.39 3.56 -0.85
C ALA A 47 14.26 4.50 0.35
N GLN A 48 13.09 5.10 0.57
CA GLN A 48 12.86 5.99 1.72
C GLN A 48 12.97 5.24 3.05
N ILE A 49 12.37 4.05 3.14
CA ILE A 49 12.46 3.20 4.34
C ILE A 49 13.89 2.71 4.53
N GLN A 50 14.56 2.27 3.45
CA GLN A 50 15.94 1.80 3.52
C GLN A 50 16.89 2.90 3.98
N SER A 51 16.79 4.11 3.42
CA SER A 51 17.58 5.28 3.86
C SER A 51 17.37 5.56 5.35
N SER A 52 16.12 5.50 5.81
CA SER A 52 15.79 5.70 7.22
C SER A 52 16.44 4.62 8.11
N LEU A 53 16.42 3.36 7.68
CA LEU A 53 17.06 2.25 8.40
C LEU A 53 18.58 2.38 8.43
N ASP A 54 19.18 2.78 7.32
CA ASP A 54 20.62 2.99 7.20
C ASP A 54 21.07 4.10 8.14
N GLU A 55 20.39 5.25 8.15
CA GLU A 55 20.63 6.34 9.08
C GLU A 55 20.53 5.90 10.55
N LEU A 56 19.51 5.11 10.87
CA LEU A 56 19.31 4.56 12.22
C LEU A 56 20.42 3.57 12.60
N SER A 57 20.95 2.79 11.65
CA SER A 57 22.01 1.82 11.90
C SER A 57 23.33 2.48 12.33
N LEU A 58 23.58 3.69 11.85
CA LEU A 58 24.75 4.51 12.17
C LEU A 58 24.72 5.07 13.61
N LEU A 59 23.53 5.13 14.23
CA LEU A 59 23.39 5.62 15.59
C LEU A 59 23.85 4.56 16.63
N PRO A 60 24.36 4.98 17.80
CA PRO A 60 24.63 4.08 18.91
C PRO A 60 23.37 3.31 19.34
N PRO A 61 23.45 2.03 19.76
CA PRO A 61 22.27 1.20 20.07
C PRO A 61 21.21 1.84 20.98
N LYS A 62 21.63 2.65 21.96
CA LYS A 62 20.72 3.36 22.88
C LYS A 62 19.94 4.52 22.25
N LEU A 63 20.38 4.97 21.08
CA LEU A 63 19.79 6.07 20.29
C LEU A 63 19.12 5.56 19.01
N ARG A 64 19.20 4.25 18.73
CA ARG A 64 18.51 3.64 17.59
C ARG A 64 17.01 3.60 17.86
N LEU A 65 16.22 4.03 16.87
CA LEU A 65 14.77 3.95 16.79
C LEU A 65 14.04 4.49 18.04
N LYS A 66 13.80 5.80 18.02
CA LYS A 66 12.80 6.43 18.88
C LYS A 66 11.40 6.06 18.38
N SER A 67 10.39 6.25 19.23
CA SER A 67 8.99 6.08 18.83
C SER A 67 8.62 6.82 17.56
N SER A 68 9.12 8.06 17.42
CA SER A 68 8.94 8.89 16.23
C SER A 68 9.38 8.20 14.94
N ASP A 69 10.46 7.41 14.99
CA ASP A 69 11.08 6.83 13.80
C ASP A 69 10.24 5.64 13.30
N THR A 70 9.72 4.84 14.24
CA THR A 70 8.76 3.78 13.92
C THR A 70 7.46 4.35 13.34
N TYR A 71 6.95 5.46 13.88
CA TYR A 71 5.77 6.12 13.32
C TYR A 71 6.02 6.68 11.93
N ASN A 72 7.17 7.30 11.71
CA ASN A 72 7.52 7.82 10.39
C ASN A 72 7.59 6.69 9.36
N MET A 73 8.20 5.56 9.73
CA MET A 73 8.28 4.38 8.88
C MET A 73 6.91 3.77 8.58
N VAL A 74 6.07 3.60 9.61
CA VAL A 74 4.68 3.14 9.41
C VAL A 74 3.91 4.14 8.57
N GLY A 75 4.10 5.44 8.79
CA GLY A 75 3.49 6.52 8.02
C GLY A 75 3.83 6.43 6.53
N GLN A 76 5.08 6.11 6.18
CA GLN A 76 5.51 5.90 4.80
C GLN A 76 4.70 4.79 4.09
N PHE A 77 4.24 3.76 4.82
CA PHE A 77 3.36 2.72 4.23
C PHE A 77 2.03 3.31 3.74
N PHE A 78 1.50 4.31 4.42
CA PHE A 78 0.22 4.96 4.08
C PHE A 78 0.39 6.14 3.13
N THR A 79 1.45 6.95 3.29
CA THR A 79 1.68 8.13 2.45
C THR A 79 1.87 7.75 0.98
N GLY A 80 2.58 6.66 0.70
CA GLY A 80 2.71 6.17 -0.68
C GLY A 80 1.36 5.80 -1.30
N ILE A 81 0.49 5.13 -0.54
CA ILE A 81 -0.87 4.79 -0.98
C ILE A 81 -1.73 6.03 -1.16
N GLN A 82 -1.67 6.98 -0.22
CA GLN A 82 -2.42 8.23 -0.33
C GLN A 82 -2.04 8.98 -1.62
N SER A 83 -0.74 9.09 -1.90
CA SER A 83 -0.24 9.69 -3.15
C SER A 83 -0.76 8.95 -4.39
N LEU A 84 -0.76 7.62 -4.39
CA LEU A 84 -1.33 6.82 -5.48
C LEU A 84 -2.82 7.06 -5.71
N ILE A 85 -3.58 7.16 -4.62
CA ILE A 85 -5.00 7.48 -4.65
C ILE A 85 -5.20 8.87 -5.28
N GLU A 86 -4.49 9.88 -4.78
CA GLU A 86 -4.62 11.28 -5.20
C GLU A 86 -4.21 11.51 -6.66
N HIS A 87 -3.28 10.74 -7.21
CA HIS A 87 -2.85 10.84 -8.61
C HIS A 87 -3.62 9.95 -9.58
N SER A 88 -4.54 9.10 -9.09
CA SER A 88 -5.30 8.19 -9.96
C SER A 88 -6.41 8.91 -10.73
N PRO A 89 -6.39 8.90 -12.08
CA PRO A 89 -7.44 9.53 -12.89
C PRO A 89 -8.84 8.97 -12.64
N ASP A 90 -8.94 7.67 -12.38
CA ASP A 90 -10.22 7.00 -12.11
C ASP A 90 -10.87 7.49 -10.82
N LEU A 91 -10.07 7.89 -9.84
CA LEU A 91 -10.59 8.50 -8.62
C LEU A 91 -11.21 9.87 -8.93
N HIS A 92 -10.56 10.68 -9.76
CA HIS A 92 -11.06 12.03 -10.12
C HIS A 92 -12.32 12.00 -10.97
N ALA A 93 -12.65 10.86 -11.58
CA ALA A 93 -13.92 10.65 -12.27
C ALA A 93 -15.11 10.51 -11.30
N LEU A 94 -14.87 10.24 -10.01
CA LEU A 94 -15.92 10.06 -9.01
C LEU A 94 -16.34 11.39 -8.36
N PRO A 95 -17.59 11.48 -7.85
CA PRO A 95 -18.04 12.59 -7.03
C PRO A 95 -17.13 12.84 -5.82
N ILE A 96 -16.96 14.10 -5.41
CA ILE A 96 -16.05 14.46 -4.32
C ILE A 96 -16.29 13.70 -3.01
N ASP A 97 -17.56 13.48 -2.67
CA ASP A 97 -17.93 12.77 -1.45
C ASP A 97 -17.58 11.28 -1.55
N ALA A 98 -17.75 10.67 -2.73
CA ALA A 98 -17.35 9.30 -2.98
C ALA A 98 -15.82 9.13 -2.90
N ARG A 99 -15.05 10.08 -3.43
CA ARG A 99 -13.57 10.08 -3.32
C ARG A 99 -13.11 10.10 -1.87
N ARG A 100 -13.71 10.99 -1.06
CA ARG A 100 -13.39 11.12 0.37
C ARG A 100 -13.76 9.85 1.14
N ALA A 101 -14.96 9.32 0.91
CA ALA A 101 -15.41 8.09 1.54
C ALA A 101 -14.49 6.92 1.16
N LEU A 102 -14.20 6.73 -0.13
CA LEU A 102 -13.33 5.65 -0.62
C LEU A 102 -11.94 5.73 0.01
N THR A 103 -11.32 6.91 -0.01
CA THR A 103 -10.00 7.13 0.59
C THR A 103 -10.02 6.75 2.07
N LYS A 104 -11.00 7.24 2.82
CA LYS A 104 -11.12 6.97 4.25
C LYS A 104 -11.31 5.48 4.56
N HIS A 105 -12.17 4.79 3.80
CA HIS A 105 -12.47 3.38 4.05
C HIS A 105 -11.32 2.46 3.63
N ASN A 106 -10.63 2.77 2.54
CA ASN A 106 -9.71 1.82 1.91
C ASN A 106 -8.25 2.09 2.27
N LEU A 107 -7.91 3.30 2.75
CA LEU A 107 -6.53 3.66 3.09
C LEU A 107 -5.96 2.75 4.18
N SER A 108 -6.74 2.42 5.23
CA SER A 108 -6.27 1.55 6.31
C SER A 108 -5.91 0.16 5.81
N SER A 109 -6.81 -0.49 5.06
CA SER A 109 -6.59 -1.84 4.51
C SER A 109 -5.49 -1.86 3.45
N THR A 110 -5.49 -0.88 2.55
CA THR A 110 -4.49 -0.79 1.48
C THR A 110 -3.11 -0.47 2.05
N GLY A 111 -3.01 0.48 2.98
CA GLY A 111 -1.76 0.84 3.63
C GLY A 111 -1.20 -0.29 4.50
N ALA A 112 -2.04 -1.05 5.19
CA ALA A 112 -1.60 -2.24 5.93
C ALA A 112 -1.08 -3.34 4.98
N TYR A 113 -1.78 -3.60 3.88
CA TYR A 113 -1.33 -4.56 2.87
C TYR A 113 0.00 -4.12 2.23
N ASN A 114 0.13 -2.83 1.91
CA ASN A 114 1.37 -2.23 1.43
C ASN A 114 2.50 -2.35 2.45
N GLY A 115 2.23 -2.09 3.73
CA GLY A 115 3.20 -2.25 4.81
C GLY A 115 3.71 -3.68 4.92
N ILE A 116 2.82 -4.69 4.86
CA ILE A 116 3.21 -6.10 4.86
C ILE A 116 4.10 -6.43 3.66
N PHE A 117 3.75 -5.92 2.47
CA PHE A 117 4.56 -6.06 1.27
C PHE A 117 5.94 -5.43 1.41
N LEU A 118 6.03 -4.17 1.85
CA LEU A 118 7.30 -3.45 2.02
C LEU A 118 8.18 -4.08 3.12
N CYS A 119 7.58 -4.52 4.23
CA CYS A 119 8.30 -5.25 5.26
C CYS A 119 8.92 -6.53 4.73
N ARG A 120 8.30 -7.20 3.74
CA ARG A 120 8.88 -8.36 3.07
C ARG A 120 10.03 -7.97 2.14
N GLU A 121 9.79 -7.00 1.26
CA GLU A 121 10.78 -6.58 0.25
C GLU A 121 12.08 -6.09 0.89
N LEU A 122 11.98 -5.44 2.06
CA LEU A 122 13.11 -4.89 2.80
C LEU A 122 13.59 -5.82 3.93
N ASP A 123 13.05 -7.03 4.03
CA ASP A 123 13.40 -8.02 5.04
C ASP A 123 13.30 -7.50 6.50
N LEU A 124 12.32 -6.62 6.77
CA LEU A 124 12.21 -5.92 8.05
C LEU A 124 11.91 -6.86 9.22
N TYR A 125 11.21 -7.97 8.98
CA TYR A 125 10.94 -8.95 10.03
C TYR A 125 12.19 -9.72 10.46
N ASN A 126 13.28 -9.71 9.70
CA ASN A 126 14.57 -10.24 10.14
C ASN A 126 15.49 -9.15 10.72
N ASN A 127 15.09 -7.87 10.61
CA ASN A 127 15.78 -6.76 11.22
C ASN A 127 15.39 -6.64 12.71
N SER A 128 16.31 -6.99 13.60
CA SER A 128 16.08 -6.96 15.05
C SER A 128 15.78 -5.57 15.59
N VAL A 129 16.30 -4.50 14.97
CA VAL A 129 16.06 -3.13 15.40
C VAL A 129 14.61 -2.75 15.08
N PHE A 130 14.14 -3.05 13.87
CA PHE A 130 12.73 -2.87 13.49
C PHE A 130 11.80 -3.69 14.39
N LEU A 131 12.06 -4.99 14.57
CA LEU A 131 11.21 -5.85 15.40
C LEU A 131 11.10 -5.37 16.84
N ASN A 132 12.22 -4.99 17.46
CA ASN A 132 12.22 -4.48 18.84
C ASN A 132 11.40 -3.19 18.95
N ALA A 133 11.56 -2.28 17.99
CA ALA A 133 10.82 -1.03 17.97
C ALA A 133 9.32 -1.27 17.74
N ALA A 134 8.97 -2.01 16.70
CA ALA A 134 7.58 -2.31 16.36
C ALA A 134 6.86 -3.12 17.46
N SER A 135 7.54 -4.05 18.13
CA SER A 135 6.92 -4.89 19.17
C SER A 135 6.49 -4.10 20.40
N THR A 136 7.14 -2.95 20.64
CA THR A 136 6.75 -2.01 21.70
C THR A 136 5.37 -1.40 21.44
N TYR A 137 4.96 -1.28 20.17
CA TYR A 137 3.73 -0.60 19.77
C TYR A 137 2.59 -1.55 19.41
N TYR A 138 2.92 -2.68 18.81
CA TYR A 138 1.94 -3.63 18.29
C TYR A 138 1.90 -4.93 19.10
N GLY A 139 2.90 -5.18 19.95
CA GLY A 139 3.07 -6.46 20.63
C GLY A 139 3.72 -7.52 19.74
N ALA A 140 4.41 -8.47 20.37
CA ALA A 140 5.13 -9.52 19.66
C ALA A 140 4.20 -10.46 18.88
N GLU A 141 3.05 -10.82 19.44
CA GLU A 141 2.07 -11.72 18.82
C GLU A 141 1.57 -11.19 17.47
N PHE A 142 1.13 -9.92 17.45
CA PHE A 142 0.69 -9.26 16.22
C PHE A 142 1.79 -9.22 15.16
N LEU A 143 3.05 -8.98 15.54
CA LEU A 143 4.16 -8.97 14.60
C LEU A 143 4.50 -10.35 14.05
N MET A 144 4.35 -11.41 14.86
CA MET A 144 4.50 -12.78 14.35
C MET A 144 3.42 -13.09 13.29
N ASP A 145 2.18 -12.67 13.52
CA ASP A 145 1.10 -12.83 12.55
C ASP A 145 1.38 -12.03 11.27
N CYS A 146 1.86 -10.79 11.39
CA CYS A 146 2.26 -9.97 10.26
C CYS A 146 3.43 -10.60 9.47
N SER A 147 4.44 -11.13 10.17
CA SER A 147 5.57 -11.84 9.55
C SER A 147 5.13 -13.11 8.83
N SER A 148 4.22 -13.88 9.43
CA SER A 148 3.64 -15.10 8.84
C SER A 148 2.84 -14.78 7.57
N ASN A 149 2.06 -13.70 7.60
CA ASN A 149 1.31 -13.24 6.43
C ASN A 149 2.24 -12.72 5.32
N SER A 150 3.23 -11.91 5.68
CA SER A 150 4.29 -11.42 4.78
C SER A 150 4.98 -12.55 4.01
N ALA A 151 5.36 -13.63 4.71
CA ALA A 151 6.00 -14.80 4.09
C ALA A 151 5.10 -15.52 3.06
N ARG A 152 3.78 -15.33 3.12
CA ARG A 152 2.79 -15.91 2.19
C ARG A 152 2.41 -14.97 1.04
N CYS A 153 2.88 -13.73 1.03
CA CYS A 153 2.62 -12.80 -0.07
C CYS A 153 3.25 -13.28 -1.39
N ASP A 154 2.62 -12.97 -2.52
CA ASP A 154 3.14 -13.39 -3.82
C ASP A 154 4.49 -12.71 -4.09
N PRO A 155 5.57 -13.45 -4.42
CA PRO A 155 6.90 -12.88 -4.61
C PRO A 155 6.97 -11.88 -5.78
N ASN A 156 6.02 -11.91 -6.72
CA ASN A 156 5.97 -10.95 -7.81
C ASN A 156 5.35 -9.63 -7.33
N GLY A 157 6.20 -8.66 -7.01
CA GLY A 157 5.77 -7.33 -6.58
C GLY A 157 4.86 -6.60 -7.57
N SER A 158 4.94 -6.90 -8.87
CA SER A 158 4.03 -6.30 -9.87
C SER A 158 2.58 -6.73 -9.63
N LEU A 159 2.34 -7.99 -9.26
CA LEU A 159 0.99 -8.47 -8.93
C LEU A 159 0.44 -7.78 -7.70
N ILE A 160 1.28 -7.59 -6.68
CA ILE A 160 0.93 -6.90 -5.44
C ILE A 160 0.54 -5.44 -5.74
N LYS A 161 1.33 -4.73 -6.55
CA LYS A 161 1.04 -3.34 -6.97
C LYS A 161 -0.30 -3.21 -7.69
N ILE A 162 -0.62 -4.12 -8.62
CA ILE A 162 -1.94 -4.12 -9.27
C ILE A 162 -3.04 -4.44 -8.25
N MET A 163 -2.78 -5.38 -7.33
CA MET A 163 -3.73 -5.73 -6.28
C MET A 163 -4.03 -4.56 -5.33
N LEU A 164 -3.05 -3.70 -5.04
CA LEU A 164 -3.28 -2.47 -4.27
C LEU A 164 -4.35 -1.59 -4.95
N PHE A 165 -4.31 -1.43 -6.28
CA PHE A 165 -5.35 -0.69 -7.01
C PHE A 165 -6.73 -1.37 -6.92
N VAL A 166 -6.78 -2.71 -6.94
CA VAL A 166 -8.03 -3.46 -6.72
C VAL A 166 -8.63 -3.17 -5.33
N ILE A 167 -7.79 -3.03 -4.30
CA ILE A 167 -8.22 -2.72 -2.93
C ILE A 167 -8.61 -1.23 -2.81
N ILE A 168 -7.83 -0.32 -3.39
CA ILE A 168 -8.12 1.12 -3.41
C ILE A 168 -9.52 1.41 -3.94
N PHE A 169 -9.93 0.75 -5.02
CA PHE A 169 -11.26 0.95 -5.62
C PHE A 169 -12.32 -0.04 -5.14
N SER A 170 -12.05 -0.79 -4.08
CA SER A 170 -13.02 -1.72 -3.51
C SER A 170 -14.22 -0.99 -2.91
N SER A 171 -15.42 -1.42 -3.30
CA SER A 171 -16.67 -0.93 -2.71
C SER A 171 -16.97 -1.55 -1.34
N ASN A 172 -16.20 -2.54 -0.88
CA ASN A 172 -16.55 -3.41 0.25
C ASN A 172 -15.58 -3.32 1.45
N CYS A 173 -14.94 -2.18 1.67
CA CYS A 173 -13.91 -2.03 2.71
C CYS A 173 -14.39 -1.26 3.96
N SER A 174 -15.70 -1.09 4.15
CA SER A 174 -16.29 -0.69 5.44
C SER A 174 -16.21 -1.77 6.52
N ILE A 175 -15.53 -2.90 6.26
CA ILE A 175 -15.40 -4.05 7.17
C ILE A 175 -14.64 -3.66 8.44
N VAL A 176 -13.62 -2.80 8.34
CA VAL A 176 -12.79 -2.38 9.49
C VAL A 176 -13.46 -1.23 10.26
N THR A 177 -14.14 -0.33 9.55
CA THR A 177 -14.84 0.81 10.14
C THR A 177 -16.16 1.06 9.41
N PHE A 178 -17.28 0.80 10.09
CA PHE A 178 -18.61 1.09 9.58
C PHE A 178 -19.05 2.52 9.94
N ASN A 179 -19.50 3.27 8.94
CA ASN A 179 -20.15 4.56 9.11
C ASN A 179 -21.36 4.63 8.19
N GLU A 180 -22.56 4.76 8.75
CA GLU A 180 -23.82 4.70 8.01
C GLU A 180 -23.92 5.78 6.91
N LYS A 181 -23.51 7.02 7.22
CA LYS A 181 -23.57 8.14 6.26
C LYS A 181 -22.63 7.94 5.08
N GLU A 182 -21.40 7.51 5.37
CA GLU A 182 -20.38 7.25 4.35
C GLU A 182 -20.74 6.03 3.50
N HIS A 183 -21.35 5.02 4.12
CA HIS A 183 -21.87 3.84 3.44
C HIS A 183 -22.98 4.19 2.45
N THR A 184 -23.92 5.08 2.79
CA THR A 184 -24.94 5.56 1.85
C THR A 184 -24.31 6.27 0.64
N ILE A 185 -23.27 7.07 0.85
CA ILE A 185 -22.54 7.75 -0.24
C ILE A 185 -21.88 6.71 -1.15
N ILE A 186 -21.20 5.69 -0.59
CA ILE A 186 -20.58 4.62 -1.38
C ILE A 186 -21.64 3.83 -2.16
N ILE A 187 -22.79 3.52 -1.56
CA ILE A 187 -23.89 2.85 -2.27
C ILE A 187 -24.31 3.67 -3.51
N SER A 188 -24.42 4.99 -3.38
CA SER A 188 -24.81 5.85 -4.50
C SER A 188 -23.79 5.86 -5.65
N ALA A 189 -22.50 5.68 -5.34
CA ALA A 189 -21.41 5.60 -6.31
C ALA A 189 -20.99 4.15 -6.66
N SER A 190 -21.69 3.15 -6.12
CA SER A 190 -21.25 1.76 -6.13
C SER A 190 -21.08 1.18 -7.54
N MET A 191 -21.95 1.56 -8.48
CA MET A 191 -21.85 1.10 -9.87
C MET A 191 -20.58 1.58 -10.56
N ASP A 192 -20.20 2.85 -10.37
CA ASP A 192 -18.96 3.39 -10.92
C ASP A 192 -17.74 2.77 -10.26
N LEU A 193 -17.77 2.59 -8.93
CA LEU A 193 -16.70 1.92 -8.18
C LEU A 193 -16.49 0.47 -8.62
N VAL A 194 -17.57 -0.30 -8.74
CA VAL A 194 -17.51 -1.69 -9.22
C VAL A 194 -16.97 -1.73 -10.65
N ARG A 195 -17.39 -0.80 -11.52
CA ARG A 195 -16.85 -0.71 -12.88
C ARG A 195 -15.35 -0.45 -12.87
N ILE A 196 -14.88 0.52 -12.09
CA ILE A 196 -13.46 0.85 -11.98
C ILE A 196 -12.68 -0.34 -11.41
N GLN A 197 -13.13 -0.93 -10.30
CA GLN A 197 -12.50 -2.10 -9.69
C GLN A 197 -12.40 -3.26 -10.68
N ASN A 198 -13.44 -3.52 -11.47
CA ASN A 198 -13.45 -4.58 -12.47
C ASN A 198 -12.39 -4.39 -13.55
N VAL A 199 -12.03 -3.15 -13.91
CA VAL A 199 -10.91 -2.88 -14.83
C VAL A 199 -9.60 -3.43 -14.23
N TYR A 200 -9.30 -3.08 -12.98
CA TYR A 200 -8.08 -3.52 -12.30
C TYR A 200 -8.06 -5.03 -12.05
N VAL A 201 -9.19 -5.63 -11.66
CA VAL A 201 -9.32 -7.08 -11.49
C VAL A 201 -9.10 -7.80 -12.82
N THR A 202 -9.65 -7.27 -13.92
CA THR A 202 -9.47 -7.85 -15.26
C THR A 202 -8.01 -7.79 -15.70
N ILE A 203 -7.32 -6.66 -15.48
CA ILE A 203 -5.90 -6.52 -15.79
C ILE A 203 -5.07 -7.50 -14.98
N LEU A 204 -5.30 -7.57 -13.66
CA LEU A 204 -4.60 -8.52 -12.80
C LEU A 204 -4.79 -9.96 -13.27
N TRP A 205 -6.03 -10.35 -13.57
CA TRP A 205 -6.35 -11.71 -14.03
C TRP A 205 -5.68 -12.04 -15.35
N LYS A 206 -5.81 -11.16 -16.36
CA LYS A 206 -5.19 -11.37 -17.67
C LYS A 206 -3.66 -11.42 -17.56
N TYR A 207 -3.07 -10.57 -16.73
CA TYR A 207 -1.63 -10.54 -16.51
C TYR A 207 -1.13 -11.81 -15.80
N LEU A 208 -1.87 -12.32 -14.82
CA LEU A 208 -1.60 -13.62 -14.20
C LEU A 208 -1.65 -14.77 -15.21
N VAL A 209 -2.70 -14.82 -16.05
CA VAL A 209 -2.84 -15.85 -17.10
C VAL A 209 -1.72 -15.75 -18.12
N TYR A 210 -1.32 -14.54 -18.50
CA TYR A 210 -0.19 -14.28 -19.37
C TYR A 210 1.13 -14.83 -18.79
N LEU A 211 1.42 -14.53 -17.52
CA LEU A 211 2.68 -14.92 -16.87
C LEU A 211 2.76 -16.42 -16.55
N TYR A 212 1.67 -17.03 -16.10
CA TYR A 212 1.70 -18.33 -15.45
C TYR A 212 0.77 -19.38 -16.09
N GLY A 213 -0.08 -18.98 -17.04
CA GLY A 213 -1.15 -19.83 -17.57
C GLY A 213 -2.31 -20.02 -16.59
N PHE A 214 -3.41 -20.60 -17.07
CA PHE A 214 -4.71 -20.59 -16.37
C PHE A 214 -4.69 -21.22 -14.97
N LYS A 215 -4.12 -22.42 -14.83
CA LYS A 215 -4.17 -23.17 -13.55
C LYS A 215 -3.41 -22.45 -12.44
N GLU A 216 -2.18 -22.03 -12.73
CA GLU A 216 -1.33 -21.35 -11.76
C GLU A 216 -1.86 -19.93 -11.47
N ALA A 217 -2.39 -19.23 -12.49
CA ALA A 217 -3.08 -17.96 -12.31
C ALA A 217 -4.24 -18.06 -11.31
N ALA A 218 -5.08 -19.11 -11.40
CA ALA A 218 -6.19 -19.31 -10.47
C ALA A 218 -5.72 -19.53 -9.02
N LEU A 219 -4.66 -20.31 -8.82
CA LEU A 219 -4.08 -20.56 -7.49
C LEU A 219 -3.50 -19.28 -6.89
N ARG A 220 -2.73 -18.53 -7.68
CA ARG A 220 -2.13 -17.26 -7.25
C ARG A 220 -3.16 -16.19 -6.97
N PHE A 221 -4.16 -16.05 -7.82
CA PHE A 221 -5.26 -15.11 -7.59
C PHE A 221 -6.00 -15.43 -6.28
N SER A 222 -6.29 -16.71 -6.02
CA SER A 222 -6.90 -17.15 -4.76
C SER A 222 -6.02 -16.86 -3.56
N SER A 223 -4.70 -17.04 -3.69
CA SER A 223 -3.72 -16.69 -2.65
C SER A 223 -3.71 -15.18 -2.35
N LEU A 224 -3.71 -14.34 -3.38
CA LEU A 224 -3.79 -12.87 -3.23
C LEU A 224 -5.06 -12.45 -2.48
N VAL A 225 -6.22 -13.01 -2.86
CA VAL A 225 -7.50 -12.75 -2.17
C VAL A 225 -7.43 -13.22 -0.71
N LYS A 226 -6.92 -14.43 -0.45
CA LYS A 226 -6.79 -14.95 0.92
C LYS A 226 -5.89 -14.07 1.78
N ASN A 227 -4.77 -13.60 1.24
CA ASN A 227 -3.85 -12.72 1.97
C ASN A 227 -4.54 -11.40 2.35
N ILE A 228 -5.36 -10.82 1.48
CA ILE A 228 -6.12 -9.61 1.82
C ILE A 228 -7.15 -9.85 2.92
N LEU A 229 -7.84 -10.99 2.88
CA LEU A 229 -8.77 -11.36 3.94
C LEU A 229 -8.03 -11.53 5.28
N ASP A 230 -6.84 -12.13 5.26
CA ASP A 230 -6.00 -12.29 6.46
C ASP A 230 -5.54 -10.93 7.00
N VAL A 231 -5.14 -9.99 6.13
CA VAL A 231 -4.80 -8.61 6.52
C VAL A 231 -6.01 -7.87 7.08
N THR A 232 -7.17 -8.02 6.46
CA THR A 232 -8.41 -7.38 6.92
C THR A 232 -8.81 -7.90 8.30
N HIS A 233 -8.68 -9.21 8.52
CA HIS A 233 -8.94 -9.81 9.82
C HIS A 233 -7.96 -9.31 10.90
N MET A 234 -6.66 -9.20 10.60
CA MET A 234 -5.69 -8.61 11.52
C MET A 234 -6.03 -7.16 11.88
N LEU A 235 -6.51 -6.36 10.91
CA LEU A 235 -6.98 -5.00 11.16
C LEU A 235 -8.23 -4.95 12.04
N GLU A 236 -9.17 -5.89 11.88
CA GLU A 236 -10.35 -6.00 12.74
C GLU A 236 -9.99 -6.32 14.20
N LEU A 237 -8.89 -7.05 14.41
CA LEU A 237 -8.38 -7.37 15.75
C LEU A 237 -7.55 -6.23 16.36
N MET A 238 -7.03 -5.30 15.56
CA MET A 238 -6.17 -4.22 16.03
C MET A 238 -6.84 -3.33 17.11
N PRO A 239 -8.12 -2.93 17.02
CA PRO A 239 -8.81 -2.22 18.10
C PRO A 239 -8.98 -3.02 19.40
N LYS A 240 -8.71 -4.33 19.40
CA LYS A 240 -8.71 -5.18 20.62
C LYS A 240 -7.31 -5.34 21.20
N ASN A 241 -6.29 -4.82 20.53
CA ASN A 241 -4.90 -4.87 20.99
C ASN A 241 -4.66 -3.76 22.03
N GLU A 242 -4.54 -4.14 23.30
CA GLU A 242 -4.37 -3.21 24.41
C GLU A 242 -3.10 -2.34 24.30
N ILE A 243 -2.01 -2.89 23.76
CA ILE A 243 -0.75 -2.15 23.58
C ILE A 243 -0.96 -1.05 22.54
N HIS A 244 -1.55 -1.41 21.39
CA HIS A 244 -1.88 -0.46 20.33
C HIS A 244 -2.86 0.61 20.83
N ASN A 245 -3.92 0.23 21.54
CA ASN A 245 -4.92 1.17 22.06
C ASN A 245 -4.33 2.14 23.09
N THR A 246 -3.49 1.65 24.00
CA THR A 246 -2.80 2.49 24.98
C THR A 246 -1.91 3.51 24.28
N MET A 247 -1.22 3.07 23.23
CA MET A 247 -0.40 3.93 22.40
C MET A 247 -1.21 4.99 21.66
N VAL A 248 -2.29 4.62 20.95
CA VAL A 248 -3.15 5.56 20.21
C VAL A 248 -3.73 6.61 21.16
N LYS A 249 -4.19 6.21 22.34
CA LYS A 249 -4.68 7.15 23.37
C LYS A 249 -3.60 8.12 23.83
N THR A 250 -2.38 7.63 24.05
CA THR A 250 -1.25 8.48 24.47
C THR A 250 -0.92 9.53 23.41
N ILE A 251 -0.90 9.14 22.13
CA ILE A 251 -0.67 10.07 21.01
C ILE A 251 -1.79 11.10 20.92
N ALA A 252 -3.05 10.67 21.02
CA ALA A 252 -4.20 11.57 20.96
C ALA A 252 -4.13 12.64 22.06
N ILE A 253 -3.82 12.25 23.29
CA ILE A 253 -3.65 13.17 24.44
C ILE A 253 -2.50 14.15 24.20
N GLU A 254 -1.34 13.66 23.74
CA GLU A 254 -0.19 14.54 23.52
C GLU A 254 -0.42 15.50 22.34
N THR A 255 -1.11 15.04 21.29
CA THR A 255 -1.48 15.87 20.14
C THR A 255 -2.46 16.96 20.55
N GLU A 256 -3.49 16.63 21.34
CA GLU A 256 -4.43 17.59 21.91
C GLU A 256 -3.69 18.62 22.76
N ARG A 257 -2.76 18.18 23.62
CA ARG A 257 -1.93 19.07 24.45
C ARG A 257 -1.10 20.05 23.60
N VAL A 258 -0.48 19.58 22.52
CA VAL A 258 0.31 20.42 21.61
C VAL A 258 -0.56 21.42 20.84
N LEU A 259 -1.75 21.00 20.41
CA LEU A 259 -2.70 21.88 19.71
C LEU A 259 -3.21 22.99 20.63
N LEU A 260 -3.60 22.64 21.86
CA LEU A 260 -4.03 23.61 22.88
C LEU A 260 -2.92 24.59 23.25
N ALA A 261 -1.68 24.11 23.40
CA ALA A 261 -0.53 24.97 23.66
C ALA A 261 -0.25 25.96 22.51
N LYS A 262 -0.46 25.53 21.26
CA LYS A 262 -0.34 26.40 20.07
C LYS A 262 -1.42 27.48 20.05
N ASP A 263 -2.65 27.13 20.40
CA ASP A 263 -3.77 28.09 20.47
C ASP A 263 -3.57 29.12 21.59
N GLU A 264 -3.04 28.72 22.75
CA GLU A 264 -2.67 29.65 23.84
C GLU A 264 -1.52 30.59 23.46
N THR A 265 -0.53 30.11 22.69
CA THR A 265 0.50 31.00 22.14
C THR A 265 -0.05 31.98 21.10
N LEU A 266 -1.00 31.57 20.24
CA LEU A 266 -1.63 32.48 19.27
C LEU A 266 -2.52 33.55 19.94
N LEU A 267 -3.11 33.23 21.10
CA LEU A 267 -3.87 34.20 21.89
C LEU A 267 -2.97 35.17 22.67
N SER A 268 -1.77 34.75 23.10
CA SER A 268 -0.81 35.63 23.81
C SER A 268 0.01 36.55 22.90
N PHE A 269 0.01 36.33 21.58
CA PHE A 269 0.58 37.27 20.59
C PHE A 269 -0.42 38.31 20.04
N ASN A 270 -1.69 38.25 20.46
CA ASN A 270 -2.74 39.19 20.05
C ASN A 270 -3.11 40.23 21.13
N PHE A 271 -2.25 40.44 22.13
CA PHE A 271 -2.34 41.50 23.13
C PHE A 271 -1.08 42.37 23.16
#